data_AF-A0A7Y4VMC9-F1
#
_entry.id   AF-A0A7Y4VMC9-F1
#
_cell.length_a   1.000
_cell.length_b   1.000
_cell.length_c   1.000
_cell.angle_alpha   90.00
_cell.angle_beta   90.00
_cell.angle_gamma   90.00
#
_symmetry.space_group_name_H-M   'P 1'
#
loop_
_entity.id
_entity.type
_entity.pdbx_description
1 polymer ?
#
loop_
_entity_poly.entity_id
_entity_poly.type
_entity_poly.pdbx_seq_one_letter_code
_entity_poly.pdbx_strand_id
1 'polypeptide(L)'
;MATIKNLNERLITVIFGNGVLIYCIVQVIGVLLIYKQTKSNLESPLIPNYVTCEVFGYYVDGGLIMALAVLLMVIAKFYKQNLLISLIGVFAIIGQQIILASIK
;
A
#
# COMPACT_ATOMS: atom_id res chain seq x y z
N MET A 1 23.49 24.49 -4.99
CA MET A 1 22.01 24.36 -5.11
C MET A 1 21.73 22.97 -5.67
N ALA A 2 20.98 22.12 -4.96
CA ALA A 2 20.67 20.78 -5.46
C ALA A 2 19.49 20.85 -6.45
N THR A 3 19.68 20.39 -7.68
CA THR A 3 18.62 20.24 -8.68
C THR A 3 17.79 18.98 -8.40
N ILE A 4 16.49 19.01 -8.71
CA ILE A 4 15.55 17.88 -8.52
C ILE A 4 16.05 16.60 -9.21
N LYS A 5 16.69 16.75 -10.38
CA LYS A 5 17.32 15.65 -11.10
C LYS A 5 18.44 14.99 -10.28
N ASN A 6 19.34 15.81 -9.72
CA ASN A 6 20.43 15.33 -8.85
C ASN A 6 19.90 14.60 -7.61
N LEU A 7 18.77 15.06 -7.04
CA LEU A 7 18.17 14.38 -5.90
C LEU A 7 17.54 13.03 -6.26
N ASN A 8 16.90 12.91 -7.44
CA ASN A 8 16.34 11.64 -7.91
C ASN A 8 17.40 10.56 -8.19
N GLU A 9 18.63 10.97 -8.52
CA GLU A 9 19.75 10.09 -8.85
C GLU A 9 20.63 9.73 -7.64
N ARG A 10 20.44 10.39 -6.48
CA ARG A 10 21.17 10.04 -5.25
C ARG A 10 20.88 8.61 -4.84
N LEU A 11 21.95 7.86 -4.54
CA LEU A 11 21.88 6.46 -4.11
C LEU A 11 20.89 6.25 -2.96
N ILE A 12 20.93 7.13 -1.94
CA ILE A 12 20.03 7.07 -0.78
C ILE A 12 18.56 7.18 -1.21
N THR A 13 18.24 8.12 -2.12
CA THR A 13 16.88 8.33 -2.61
C THR A 13 16.39 7.17 -3.46
N VAL A 14 17.28 6.55 -4.25
CA VAL A 14 16.97 5.36 -5.04
C VAL A 14 16.66 4.17 -4.11
N ILE A 15 17.52 3.92 -3.12
CA ILE A 15 17.34 2.84 -2.14
C ILE A 15 16.05 3.05 -1.36
N PHE A 16 15.83 4.26 -0.85
CA PHE A 16 14.63 4.58 -0.08
C PHE A 16 13.36 4.41 -0.92
N GLY A 17 13.30 4.99 -2.13
CA GLY A 17 12.15 4.86 -3.02
C GLY A 17 11.84 3.41 -3.38
N ASN A 18 12.87 2.59 -3.64
CA ASN A 18 12.69 1.16 -3.88
C ASN A 18 12.19 0.41 -2.64
N GLY A 19 12.76 0.71 -1.46
CA GLY A 19 12.33 0.10 -0.21
C GLY A 19 10.86 0.40 0.10
N VAL A 20 10.45 1.67 -0.08
CA VAL A 20 9.05 2.08 0.09
C VAL A 20 8.14 1.39 -0.93
N LEU A 21 8.56 1.26 -2.19
CA LEU A 21 7.80 0.53 -3.21
C LEU A 21 7.61 -0.95 -2.85
N ILE A 22 8.68 -1.64 -2.43
CA ILE A 22 8.61 -3.04 -2.01
C ILE A 22 7.67 -3.19 -0.81
N TYR A 23 7.78 -2.31 0.18
CA TYR A 23 6.90 -2.30 1.34
C TYR A 23 5.43 -2.18 0.93
N CYS A 24 5.12 -1.24 0.02
CA CYS A 24 3.76 -1.05 -0.47
C CYS A 24 3.22 -2.30 -1.21
N ILE A 25 4.06 -2.97 -2.01
CA ILE A 25 3.70 -4.22 -2.68
C ILE A 25 3.40 -5.33 -1.64
N VAL A 26 4.21 -5.46 -0.61
CA VAL A 26 4.00 -6.44 0.47
C VAL A 26 2.67 -6.18 1.19
N GLN A 27 2.32 -4.92 1.45
CA GLN A 27 1.03 -4.55 2.03
C GLN A 27 -0.15 -5.00 1.16
N VAL A 28 -0.08 -4.75 -0.15
CA VAL A 28 -1.12 -5.20 -1.09
C VAL A 28 -1.25 -6.73 -1.10
N ILE A 29 -0.13 -7.46 -1.11
CA ILE A 29 -0.13 -8.93 -1.02
C ILE A 29 -0.78 -9.38 0.30
N GLY A 30 -0.47 -8.71 1.42
CA GLY A 30 -1.07 -8.97 2.72
C GLY A 30 -2.59 -8.88 2.68
N VAL A 31 -3.13 -7.82 2.08
CA VAL A 31 -4.59 -7.66 1.92
C VAL A 31 -5.18 -8.78 1.07
N LEU A 32 -4.53 -9.18 -0.02
CA LEU A 32 -5.00 -10.29 -0.87
C LEU A 32 -4.98 -11.63 -0.14
N LEU A 33 -3.97 -11.89 0.70
CA LEU A 33 -3.90 -13.09 1.53
C LEU A 33 -4.99 -13.12 2.58
N ILE A 34 -5.22 -12.00 3.26
CA ILE A 34 -6.32 -11.81 4.21
C ILE A 34 -7.65 -12.12 3.51
N TYR A 35 -7.91 -11.51 2.35
CA TYR A 35 -9.11 -11.77 1.54
C TYR A 35 -9.28 -13.25 1.16
N LYS A 36 -8.19 -13.92 0.73
CA LYS A 36 -8.23 -15.34 0.39
C LYS A 36 -8.59 -16.20 1.60
N GLN A 37 -8.04 -15.89 2.76
CA GLN A 37 -8.37 -16.58 4.01
C GLN A 37 -9.83 -16.35 4.42
N THR A 38 -10.36 -15.14 4.24
CA THR A 38 -11.78 -14.84 4.48
C THR A 38 -12.69 -15.63 3.57
N LYS A 39 -12.39 -15.67 2.27
CA LYS A 39 -13.19 -16.40 1.29
C LYS A 39 -13.25 -17.88 1.65
N SER A 40 -12.11 -18.46 2.05
CA SER A 40 -12.05 -19.85 2.52
C SER A 40 -12.86 -20.07 3.80
N ASN A 41 -12.90 -19.10 4.72
CA ASN A 41 -13.71 -19.17 5.93
C ASN A 41 -15.21 -18.97 5.64
N LEU A 42 -15.61 -18.20 4.63
CA LEU A 42 -17.02 -18.00 4.28
C LEU A 42 -17.69 -19.26 3.72
N GLU A 43 -16.93 -20.20 3.15
CA GLU A 43 -17.44 -21.50 2.69
C GLU A 43 -17.72 -22.48 3.86
N SER A 44 -17.17 -22.21 5.06
CA SER A 44 -17.47 -22.91 6.32
C SER A 44 -17.20 -21.99 7.52
N PRO A 45 -18.12 -21.06 7.84
CA PRO A 45 -17.84 -19.98 8.78
C PRO A 45 -17.73 -20.48 10.21
N LEU A 46 -16.52 -20.43 10.76
CA LEU A 46 -16.26 -20.52 12.21
C LEU A 46 -16.71 -19.25 12.95
N ILE A 47 -16.91 -18.13 12.24
CA ILE A 47 -17.24 -16.80 12.78
C ILE A 47 -18.49 -16.27 12.05
N PRO A 48 -19.44 -15.62 12.75
CA PRO A 48 -20.63 -15.05 12.13
C PRO A 48 -20.32 -14.02 11.02
N ASN A 49 -21.00 -14.15 9.87
CA ASN A 49 -20.78 -13.35 8.66
C ASN A 49 -20.79 -11.83 8.87
N TYR A 50 -21.59 -11.31 9.81
CA TYR A 50 -21.70 -9.86 10.04
C TYR A 50 -20.38 -9.25 10.56
N VAL A 51 -19.69 -9.94 11.47
CA VAL A 51 -18.37 -9.54 11.99
C VAL A 51 -17.32 -9.60 10.88
N THR A 52 -17.46 -10.58 9.99
CA THR A 52 -16.55 -10.80 8.87
C THR A 52 -16.71 -9.74 7.77
N CYS A 53 -17.89 -9.18 7.54
CA CYS A 53 -18.02 -8.10 6.56
C CYS A 53 -17.44 -6.77 7.07
N GLU A 54 -17.67 -6.46 8.35
CA GLU A 54 -17.29 -5.17 8.93
C GLU A 54 -15.77 -5.04 9.08
N VAL A 55 -15.11 -6.04 9.67
CA VAL A 55 -13.65 -6.03 9.86
C VAL A 55 -12.91 -6.02 8.51
N PHE A 56 -13.41 -6.76 7.51
CA PHE A 56 -12.71 -6.91 6.23
C PHE A 56 -12.97 -5.76 5.25
N GLY A 57 -14.08 -5.04 5.37
CA GLY A 57 -14.33 -3.82 4.57
C GLY A 57 -13.18 -2.82 4.68
N TYR A 58 -12.69 -2.58 5.90
CA TYR A 58 -11.57 -1.66 6.14
C TYR A 58 -10.24 -2.12 5.52
N TYR A 59 -9.97 -3.43 5.54
CA TYR A 59 -8.77 -3.97 4.88
C TYR A 59 -8.86 -3.86 3.35
N VAL A 60 -10.06 -4.02 2.78
CA VAL A 60 -10.31 -3.86 1.35
C VAL A 60 -10.13 -2.39 0.95
N ASP A 61 -10.72 -1.45 1.69
CA ASP A 61 -10.60 -0.02 1.41
C ASP A 61 -9.16 0.49 1.54
N GLY A 62 -8.46 0.10 2.63
CA GLY A 62 -7.04 0.40 2.81
C GLY A 62 -6.17 -0.26 1.72
N GLY A 63 -6.51 -1.48 1.31
CA GLY A 63 -5.82 -2.20 0.25
C GLY A 63 -5.99 -1.58 -1.14
N LEU A 64 -7.17 -1.05 -1.46
CA LEU A 64 -7.43 -0.34 -2.71
C LEU A 64 -6.58 0.93 -2.84
N ILE A 65 -6.44 1.70 -1.76
CA ILE A 65 -5.55 2.88 -1.74
C ILE A 65 -4.10 2.47 -1.98
N MET A 66 -3.65 1.40 -1.32
CA MET A 66 -2.28 0.91 -1.52
C MET A 66 -2.05 0.40 -2.94
N ALA A 67 -3.03 -0.28 -3.55
CA ALA A 67 -2.94 -0.74 -4.93
C ALA A 67 -2.84 0.43 -5.92
N LEU A 68 -3.66 1.48 -5.74
CA LEU A 68 -3.59 2.71 -6.55
C LEU A 68 -2.25 3.43 -6.39
N ALA A 69 -1.75 3.53 -5.16
CA ALA A 69 -0.46 4.13 -4.90
C ALA A 69 0.70 3.36 -5.55
N VAL A 70 0.68 2.02 -5.46
CA VAL A 70 1.67 1.16 -6.13
C VAL A 70 1.65 1.38 -7.64
N LEU A 71 0.45 1.48 -8.26
CA LEU A 71 0.33 1.75 -9.68
C LEU A 71 1.01 3.09 -10.06
N LEU A 72 0.74 4.16 -9.32
CA LEU A 72 1.36 5.47 -9.54
C LEU A 72 2.88 5.44 -9.33
N MET A 73 3.35 4.71 -8.31
CA MET A 73 4.78 4.56 -8.03
C MET A 73 5.50 3.77 -9.13
N VAL A 74 4.85 2.73 -9.68
CA VAL A 74 5.38 1.98 -10.84
C VAL A 74 5.47 2.88 -12.06
N ILE A 75 4.45 3.70 -12.34
CA ILE A 75 4.50 4.71 -13.42
C ILE A 75 5.68 5.67 -13.20
N ALA A 76 5.81 6.24 -11.99
CA ALA A 76 6.91 7.13 -11.64
C ALA A 76 8.29 6.45 -11.76
N LYS A 77 8.36 5.13 -11.53
CA LYS A 77 9.59 4.35 -11.69
C LYS A 77 10.05 4.25 -13.14
N PHE A 78 9.14 4.14 -14.10
CA PHE A 78 9.51 4.16 -15.53
C PHE A 78 10.23 5.45 -15.93
N TYR A 79 9.84 6.58 -15.33
CA TYR A 79 10.48 7.89 -15.53
C TYR A 79 11.65 8.17 -14.59
N LYS A 80 12.10 7.17 -13.80
CA LYS A 80 13.20 7.28 -12.82
C LYS A 80 12.98 8.38 -11.75
N GLN A 81 11.72 8.72 -11.45
CA GLN A 81 11.38 9.75 -10.46
C GLN A 81 11.33 9.19 -9.03
N ASN A 82 12.48 8.79 -8.47
CA ASN A 82 12.57 8.13 -7.15
C ASN A 82 12.09 9.01 -5.97
N LEU A 83 12.22 10.33 -6.05
CA LEU A 83 11.63 11.26 -5.07
C LEU A 83 10.11 11.19 -5.07
N LEU A 84 9.50 11.15 -6.25
CA LEU A 84 8.05 11.08 -6.39
C LEU A 84 7.52 9.75 -5.86
N ILE A 85 8.22 8.64 -6.15
CA ILE A 85 7.93 7.32 -5.58
C ILE A 85 7.93 7.39 -4.04
N SER A 86 8.96 8.01 -3.46
CA SER A 86 9.09 8.15 -2.02
C SER A 86 7.94 8.95 -1.42
N LEU A 87 7.57 10.08 -2.04
CA LEU A 87 6.45 10.92 -1.60
C LEU A 87 5.12 10.17 -1.67
N ILE A 88 4.79 9.59 -2.83
CA ILE A 88 3.54 8.85 -3.03
C ILE A 88 3.44 7.71 -2.02
N GLY A 89 4.53 6.95 -1.83
CA GLY A 89 4.54 5.82 -0.91
C GLY A 89 4.34 6.25 0.56
N VAL A 90 4.98 7.33 1.01
CA VAL A 90 4.74 7.86 2.37
C VAL A 90 3.29 8.28 2.55
N PHE A 91 2.70 9.00 1.57
CA PHE A 91 1.29 9.38 1.63
C PHE A 91 0.35 8.18 1.63
N ALA A 92 0.65 7.15 0.84
CA ALA A 92 -0.14 5.93 0.78
C ALA A 92 -0.13 5.19 2.12
N ILE A 93 1.04 5.06 2.75
CA ILE A 93 1.18 4.43 4.07
C ILE A 93 0.37 5.21 5.11
N ILE A 94 0.51 6.54 5.14
CA ILE A 94 -0.26 7.38 6.08
C ILE A 94 -1.76 7.24 5.82
N GLY A 95 -2.19 7.31 4.57
CA GLY A 95 -3.60 7.16 4.19
C GLY A 95 -4.19 5.81 4.60
N GLN A 96 -3.45 4.73 4.39
CA GLN A 96 -3.83 3.39 4.84
C GLN A 96 -4.00 3.34 6.36
N GLN A 97 -3.05 3.91 7.11
CA GLN A 97 -3.11 3.92 8.58
C GLN A 97 -4.27 4.76 9.11
N ILE A 98 -4.60 5.88 8.47
CA ILE A 98 -5.76 6.72 8.84
C ILE A 98 -7.06 5.92 8.66
N ILE A 99 -7.21 5.17 7.58
CA ILE A 99 -8.39 4.33 7.34
C ILE A 99 -8.49 3.23 8.39
N LEU A 100 -7.38 2.57 8.70
CA LEU A 100 -7.33 1.54 9.73
C LEU A 100 -7.61 2.11 11.14
N ALA A 101 -7.16 3.33 11.42
CA ALA A 101 -7.39 4.00 12.71
C ALA A 101 -8.79 4.63 12.85
N SER A 102 -9.53 4.76 11.75
CA SER A 102 -10.91 5.30 11.76
C SER A 102 -11.95 4.27 12.19
N ILE A 103 -11.53 3.04 12.49
CA ILE A 103 -12.36 1.97 13.04
C ILE A 103 -12.72 2.34 14.50
N LYS A 104 -14.01 2.61 14.75
CA LYS A 104 -14.61 2.77 16.09
C LYS A 104 -15.53 1.61 16.40
#